data_AF-A0A1G0WRF5-F1
#
_entry.id   AF-A0A1G0WRF5-F1
#
_cell.length_a   1.000
_cell.length_b   1.000
_cell.length_c   1.000
_cell.angle_alpha   90.00
_cell.angle_beta   90.00
_cell.angle_gamma   90.00
#
_symmetry.space_group_name_H-M   'P 1'
#
loop_
_entity.id
_entity.type
_entity.pdbx_description
1 polymer ?
#
loop_
_entity_poly.entity_id
_entity_poly.type
_entity_poly.pdbx_seq_one_letter_code
_entity_poly.pdbx_strand_id
1 'polypeptide(L)'
;MMHDIINAKYIDDYRIHLFFENSVNGILDFKEYINKKGLFSKFKDIDFFKNFYINKDIGTICWADNLDIAPETLYYKLTNENLPEWIEV
;
A
#
# COMPACT_ATOMS: atom_id res chain seq x y z
N MET A 1 10.70 2.63 -10.00
CA MET A 1 11.63 3.23 -9.01
C MET A 1 11.99 2.17 -7.98
N MET A 2 13.10 2.33 -7.24
CA MET A 2 13.64 1.29 -6.33
C MET A 2 12.64 0.70 -5.32
N HIS A 3 11.48 1.35 -5.13
CA HIS A 3 10.43 0.99 -4.20
C HIS A 3 9.11 0.61 -4.90
N ASP A 4 9.12 0.30 -6.20
CA ASP A 4 7.90 -0.12 -6.89
C ASP A 4 7.40 -1.45 -6.32
N ILE A 5 6.09 -1.53 -6.10
CA ILE A 5 5.41 -2.76 -5.71
C ILE A 5 5.15 -3.58 -6.97
N ILE A 6 5.76 -4.76 -7.05
CA ILE A 6 5.64 -5.66 -8.20
C ILE A 6 4.59 -6.76 -7.99
N ASN A 7 4.23 -7.05 -6.74
CA ASN A 7 3.22 -8.03 -6.38
C ASN A 7 2.61 -7.72 -5.00
N ALA A 8 1.39 -8.18 -4.76
CA ALA A 8 0.74 -8.12 -3.46
C ALA A 8 -0.20 -9.32 -3.25
N LYS A 9 -0.31 -9.78 -2.01
CA LYS A 9 -1.20 -10.88 -1.63
C LYS A 9 -2.00 -10.50 -0.39
N TYR A 10 -3.32 -10.69 -0.48
CA TYR A 10 -4.19 -10.60 0.69
C TYR A 10 -3.83 -11.71 1.66
N ILE A 11 -3.70 -11.38 2.95
CA ILE A 11 -3.41 -12.34 4.00
C ILE A 11 -4.68 -12.64 4.81
N ASP A 12 -5.17 -11.64 5.53
CA ASP A 12 -6.42 -11.66 6.28
C ASP A 12 -6.73 -10.24 6.77
N ASP A 13 -7.93 -10.02 7.31
CA ASP A 13 -8.37 -8.74 7.88
C ASP A 13 -7.97 -7.57 6.95
N TYR A 14 -7.19 -6.60 7.42
CA TYR A 14 -6.64 -5.50 6.61
C TYR A 14 -5.14 -5.66 6.32
N ARG A 15 -4.66 -6.90 6.23
CA ARG A 15 -3.23 -7.21 6.05
C ARG A 15 -2.95 -7.68 4.63
N ILE A 16 -1.93 -7.07 4.03
CA ILE A 16 -1.45 -7.39 2.68
C ILE A 16 0.06 -7.61 2.73
N HIS A 17 0.52 -8.72 2.13
CA HIS A 17 1.93 -8.98 1.88
C HIS A 17 2.34 -8.30 0.59
N LEU A 18 3.19 -7.29 0.68
CA LEU A 18 3.74 -6.54 -0.45
C LEU A 18 5.10 -7.09 -0.85
N PHE A 19 5.37 -7.08 -2.15
CA PHE A 19 6.64 -7.44 -2.74
C PHE A 19 7.14 -6.28 -3.59
N PHE A 20 8.29 -5.74 -3.20
CA PHE A 20 8.96 -4.64 -3.88
C PHE A 20 9.97 -5.15 -4.90
N GLU A 21 10.28 -4.35 -5.92
CA GLU A 21 11.22 -4.74 -6.98
C GLU A 21 12.64 -5.03 -6.46
N ASN A 22 13.05 -4.39 -5.36
CA ASN A 22 14.35 -4.57 -4.72
C ASN A 22 14.44 -5.82 -3.82
N SER A 23 13.53 -6.79 -4.01
CA SER A 23 13.40 -8.03 -3.21
C SER A 23 12.93 -7.84 -1.76
N VAL A 24 12.78 -6.60 -1.28
CA VAL A 24 12.13 -6.32 0.01
C VAL A 24 10.68 -6.75 -0.07
N ASN A 25 10.20 -7.41 0.98
CA ASN A 25 8.80 -7.84 1.06
C ASN A 25 8.39 -7.98 2.52
N GLY A 26 7.09 -7.86 2.77
CA GLY A 26 6.52 -8.15 4.08
C GLY A 26 5.07 -7.72 4.23
N ILE A 27 4.51 -7.98 5.41
CA ILE A 27 3.09 -7.83 5.68
C ILE A 27 2.86 -6.48 6.37
N LEU A 28 1.99 -5.66 5.79
CA LEU A 28 1.54 -4.41 6.39
C LEU A 28 0.07 -4.51 6.82
N ASP A 29 -0.25 -3.89 7.96
CA ASP A 29 -1.61 -3.71 8.45
C ASP A 29 -2.15 -2.35 8.02
N PHE A 30 -3.24 -2.36 7.23
CA PHE A 30 -3.88 -1.17 6.69
C PHE A 30 -5.01 -0.63 7.60
N LYS A 31 -5.20 -1.17 8.81
CA LYS A 31 -6.24 -0.71 9.75
C LYS A 31 -6.19 0.79 10.04
N GLU A 32 -5.00 1.37 10.05
CA GLU A 32 -4.83 2.82 10.28
C GLU A 32 -5.56 3.68 9.23
N TYR A 33 -5.79 3.13 8.03
CA TYR A 33 -6.48 3.83 6.94
C TYR A 33 -8.01 3.75 7.07
N ILE A 34 -8.57 2.75 7.77
CA ILE A 34 -10.03 2.56 7.93
C ILE A 34 -10.70 3.78 8.58
N ASN A 35 -10.00 4.42 9.52
CA ASN A 35 -10.51 5.57 10.26
C ASN A 35 -10.22 6.90 9.56
N LYS A 36 -9.48 6.90 8.44
CA LYS A 36 -9.23 8.11 7.66
C LYS A 36 -10.49 8.51 6.90
N LYS A 37 -10.69 9.83 6.77
CA LYS A 37 -11.79 10.41 6.01
C LYS A 37 -11.48 10.35 4.50
N GLY A 38 -12.47 10.69 3.67
CA GLY A 38 -12.31 10.71 2.22
C GLY A 38 -12.38 9.30 1.61
N LEU A 39 -11.61 9.05 0.55
CA LEU A 39 -11.64 7.79 -0.20
C LEU A 39 -11.30 6.57 0.67
N PHE A 40 -10.45 6.72 1.69
CA PHE A 40 -10.10 5.64 2.61
C PHE A 40 -11.27 5.12 3.46
N SER A 41 -12.36 5.87 3.58
CA SER A 41 -13.56 5.39 4.29
C SER A 41 -14.16 4.13 3.65
N LYS A 42 -13.87 3.88 2.37
CA LYS A 42 -14.26 2.67 1.64
C LYS A 42 -13.58 1.41 2.17
N PHE A 43 -12.44 1.54 2.86
CA PHE A 43 -11.81 0.39 3.53
C PHE A 43 -12.66 -0.16 4.68
N LYS A 44 -13.74 0.49 5.12
CA LYS A 44 -14.70 -0.15 6.05
C LYS A 44 -15.43 -1.33 5.40
N ASP A 45 -15.53 -1.34 4.08
CA ASP A 45 -15.98 -2.49 3.31
C ASP A 45 -14.78 -3.39 3.02
N ILE A 46 -14.79 -4.56 3.64
CA ILE A 46 -13.70 -5.53 3.51
C ILE A 46 -13.58 -6.10 2.09
N ASP A 47 -14.69 -6.19 1.35
CA ASP A 47 -14.67 -6.72 -0.01
C ASP A 47 -14.13 -5.67 -0.98
N PHE A 48 -14.41 -4.37 -0.73
CA PHE A 48 -13.68 -3.30 -1.39
C PHE A 48 -12.17 -3.40 -1.12
N PHE A 49 -11.76 -3.57 0.15
CA PHE A 49 -10.34 -3.67 0.52
C PHE A 49 -9.63 -4.87 -0.13
N LYS A 50 -10.29 -6.03 -0.23
CA LYS A 50 -9.71 -7.22 -0.89
C LYS A 50 -9.53 -7.05 -2.40
N ASN A 51 -10.31 -6.19 -3.03
CA ASN A 51 -10.26 -5.94 -4.48
C ASN A 51 -9.18 -4.92 -4.86
N PHE A 52 -7.97 -5.10 -4.34
CA PHE A 52 -6.81 -4.32 -4.76
C PHE A 52 -6.18 -4.90 -6.04
N TYR A 53 -5.41 -4.07 -6.73
CA TYR A 53 -4.56 -4.46 -7.85
C TYR A 53 -3.25 -3.67 -7.82
N ILE A 54 -2.25 -4.16 -8.55
CA ILE A 54 -0.99 -3.43 -8.74
C ILE A 54 -1.07 -2.63 -10.03
N ASN A 55 -0.93 -1.31 -9.94
CA ASN A 55 -0.77 -0.44 -11.09
C ASN A 55 0.72 -0.36 -11.44
N LYS A 56 1.10 -0.99 -12.55
CA LYS A 56 2.50 -1.04 -13.01
C LYS A 56 3.00 0.27 -13.59
N ASP A 57 2.11 1.15 -14.04
CA ASP A 57 2.51 2.43 -14.63
C ASP A 57 3.00 3.41 -13.56
N ILE A 58 2.47 3.31 -12.34
CA ILE A 58 2.84 4.14 -11.19
C ILE A 58 3.50 3.33 -10.05
N GLY A 59 3.74 2.04 -10.27
CA GLY A 59 4.52 1.19 -9.35
C GLY A 59 3.90 0.95 -7.97
N THR A 60 2.57 0.95 -7.83
CA THR A 60 1.95 0.83 -6.50
C THR A 60 0.65 0.03 -6.44
N ILE A 61 0.19 -0.25 -5.23
CA ILE A 61 -1.10 -0.87 -4.92
C ILE A 61 -2.23 0.17 -5.02
N CYS A 62 -3.28 -0.22 -5.73
CA CYS A 62 -4.46 0.59 -5.99
C CYS A 62 -5.74 -0.20 -5.70
N TRP A 63 -6.82 0.54 -5.51
CA TRP A 63 -8.20 0.09 -5.43
C TRP A 63 -9.04 0.84 -6.47
N ALA A 64 -10.29 0.45 -6.62
CA ALA A 64 -11.25 1.20 -7.42
C ALA A 64 -11.33 2.67 -6.96
N ASP A 65 -11.82 3.53 -7.86
CA ASP A 65 -11.98 4.98 -7.63
C ASP A 65 -10.66 5.75 -7.44
N ASN A 66 -9.59 5.30 -8.12
CA ASN A 66 -8.26 5.92 -8.10
C ASN A 66 -7.70 6.06 -6.69
N LEU A 67 -8.06 5.14 -5.79
CA LEU A 67 -7.48 5.09 -4.46
C LEU A 67 -6.18 4.31 -4.52
N ASP A 68 -5.08 4.96 -4.22
CA ASP A 68 -3.77 4.34 -4.11
C ASP A 68 -3.07 4.75 -2.81
N ILE A 69 -2.01 4.04 -2.47
CA ILE A 69 -1.08 4.46 -1.42
C ILE A 69 0.30 4.47 -2.04
N ALA A 70 1.01 5.59 -1.93
CA ALA A 70 2.33 5.75 -2.52
C ALA A 70 3.30 4.62 -2.09
N PRO A 71 4.09 4.07 -3.02
CA PRO A 71 4.98 2.95 -2.73
C PRO A 71 6.00 3.29 -1.64
N GLU A 72 6.47 4.52 -1.57
CA GLU A 72 7.43 5.01 -0.58
C GLU A 72 6.82 5.01 0.83
N THR A 73 5.53 5.39 0.96
CA THR A 73 4.82 5.33 2.25
C THR A 73 4.76 3.89 2.77
N LEU A 74 4.45 2.94 1.89
CA LEU A 74 4.36 1.52 2.24
C LEU A 74 5.74 0.95 2.55
N TYR A 75 6.75 1.32 1.77
CA TYR A 75 8.12 0.89 2.00
C TYR A 75 8.64 1.39 3.35
N TYR A 76 8.47 2.68 3.67
CA TYR A 76 8.82 3.27 4.96
C TYR A 76 8.15 2.52 6.12
N LYS A 77 6.84 2.27 6.02
CA LYS A 77 6.09 1.53 7.05
C LYS A 77 6.62 0.12 7.25
N LEU A 78 7.16 -0.50 6.20
CA LEU A 78 7.65 -1.87 6.24
C LEU A 78 9.07 -1.97 6.79
N THR A 79 9.98 -1.09 6.34
CA THR A 79 11.42 -1.18 6.65
C THR A 79 11.82 -0.28 7.81
N ASN A 80 11.01 0.73 8.12
CA ASN A 80 11.34 1.82 9.05
C ASN A 80 12.63 2.57 8.64
N GLU A 81 13.05 2.44 7.38
CA GLU A 81 14.16 3.21 6.79
C GLU A 81 13.67 4.62 6.51
N ASN A 82 14.47 5.65 6.84
CA ASN A 82 14.08 7.03 6.58
C ASN A 82 13.74 7.25 5.10
N LEU A 83 12.61 7.91 4.84
CA LEU A 83 12.32 8.42 3.51
C LEU A 83 13.44 9.40 3.09
N PRO A 84 13.79 9.45 1.80
CA PRO A 84 14.68 10.50 1.30
C PRO A 84 14.16 11.89 1.71
N GLU A 85 15.06 12.82 2.05
CA GLU A 85 14.71 14.15 2.57
C GLU A 85 13.77 15.00 1.67
N TRP A 86 13.59 14.61 0.40
CA TRP A 86 12.73 15.31 -0.56
C TRP A 86 11.26 14.88 -0.54
N ILE A 87 10.87 13.91 0.29
CA ILE A 87 9.46 13.52 0.49
C ILE A 87 8.92 14.29 1.69
N GLU A 88 8.11 15.34 1.44
CA GLU A 88 7.31 15.97 2.49
C GLU A 88 6.10 15.08 2.82
N VAL A 89 5.94 14.74 4.11
CA VAL A 89 4.88 13.87 4.65
C VAL A 89 3.68 14.68 5.13
#